data_AF-A0A1G3AT96-F1
#
_entry.id   AF-A0A1G3AT96-F1
#
_cell.length_a   1.000
_cell.length_b   1.000
_cell.length_c   1.000
_cell.angle_alpha   90.00
_cell.angle_beta   90.00
_cell.angle_gamma   90.00
#
_symmetry.space_group_name_H-M   'P 1'
#
loop_
_entity.id
_entity.type
_entity.pdbx_description
1 polymer ?
#
loop_
_entity_poly.entity_id
_entity_poly.type
_entity_poly.pdbx_seq_one_letter_code
_entity_poly.pdbx_strand_id
1 'polypeptide(L)'
;MLRFGGTSMIAPSTVAEIKRLLAQGKHSQRKIARMAGVSRGSVGAIASGKRRDHEARQRDPEMELEEPTGPPARCPGCGGVVFMPCRLCHVRRLIAESRIARQPARPEDVLQLELSGEHRARYERVRARRVQERPHRGGK
;
A
#
# COMPACT_ATOMS: atom_id res chain seq x y z
N MET A 1 -14.82 1.11 -35.61
CA MET A 1 -13.59 0.64 -34.92
C MET A 1 -13.66 1.09 -33.47
N LEU A 2 -13.95 0.18 -32.52
CA LEU A 2 -13.91 0.52 -31.10
C LEU A 2 -12.50 0.20 -30.59
N ARG A 3 -11.74 1.25 -30.25
CA ARG A 3 -10.41 1.16 -29.63
C ARG A 3 -10.57 0.64 -28.20
N PHE A 4 -10.20 -0.62 -27.94
CA PHE A 4 -10.11 -1.17 -26.59
C PHE A 4 -8.69 -0.97 -26.07
N GLY A 5 -8.37 0.25 -25.65
CA GLY A 5 -7.15 0.59 -24.94
C GLY A 5 -7.35 0.47 -23.43
N GLY A 6 -6.35 -0.07 -22.74
CA GLY A 6 -6.19 0.05 -21.29
C GLY A 6 -6.62 -1.19 -20.50
N THR A 7 -5.72 -1.64 -19.64
CA THR A 7 -5.97 -2.46 -18.45
C THR A 7 -6.97 -1.75 -17.53
N SER A 8 -8.23 -1.69 -17.95
CA SER A 8 -9.28 -0.98 -17.22
C SER A 8 -9.68 -1.77 -15.99
N MET A 9 -9.68 -1.10 -14.86
CA MET A 9 -10.41 -1.47 -13.67
C MET A 9 -11.89 -1.70 -14.06
N ILE A 10 -12.27 -2.96 -14.22
CA ILE A 10 -13.64 -3.36 -14.60
C ILE A 10 -14.53 -3.23 -13.36
N ALA A 11 -15.65 -2.51 -13.49
CA ALA A 11 -16.61 -2.33 -12.41
C ALA A 11 -17.13 -3.69 -11.89
N PRO A 12 -17.39 -3.84 -10.57
CA PRO A 12 -17.90 -5.08 -9.99
C PRO A 12 -19.21 -5.56 -10.65
N SER A 13 -20.09 -4.63 -11.03
CA SER A 13 -21.34 -4.92 -11.73
C SER A 13 -21.11 -5.57 -13.09
N THR A 14 -20.14 -5.06 -13.87
CA THR A 14 -19.77 -5.66 -15.16
C THR A 14 -19.18 -7.06 -15.00
N VAL A 15 -18.44 -7.31 -13.91
CA VAL A 15 -17.88 -8.63 -13.60
C VAL A 15 -19.00 -9.62 -13.26
N ALA A 16 -19.97 -9.20 -12.45
CA ALA A 16 -21.15 -10.00 -12.12
C ALA A 16 -21.93 -10.36 -13.38
N GLU A 17 -22.11 -9.40 -14.30
CA GLU A 17 -22.78 -9.64 -15.58
C GLU A 17 -22.02 -10.64 -16.46
N ILE A 18 -20.69 -10.54 -16.54
CA ILE A 18 -19.86 -11.50 -17.28
C ILE A 18 -19.99 -12.90 -16.65
N LYS A 19 -19.96 -13.02 -15.32
CA LYS A 19 -20.16 -14.30 -14.62
C LYS A 19 -21.53 -14.89 -14.95
N ARG A 20 -22.59 -14.07 -14.96
CA ARG A 20 -23.95 -14.49 -15.35
C ARG A 20 -24.00 -15.02 -16.79
N LEU A 21 -23.40 -14.31 -17.74
CA LEU A 21 -23.38 -14.71 -19.16
C LEU A 21 -22.54 -15.98 -19.39
N LEU A 22 -21.44 -16.14 -18.65
CA LEU A 22 -20.63 -17.38 -18.68
C LEU A 22 -21.41 -18.57 -18.13
N ALA A 23 -22.12 -18.40 -17.02
CA ALA A 23 -22.94 -19.46 -16.42
C ALA A 23 -24.08 -19.94 -17.34
N GLN A 24 -24.61 -19.06 -18.19
CA GLN A 24 -25.64 -19.44 -19.17
C GLN A 24 -25.10 -20.37 -20.28
N GLY A 25 -23.80 -20.36 -20.58
CA GLY A 25 -23.20 -21.19 -21.63
C GLY A 25 -23.63 -20.88 -23.07
N LYS A 26 -24.49 -19.87 -23.30
CA LYS A 26 -25.11 -19.56 -24.60
C LYS A 26 -24.24 -18.73 -25.54
N HIS A 27 -23.17 -18.13 -25.02
CA HIS A 27 -22.38 -17.15 -25.76
C HIS A 27 -20.89 -17.46 -25.68
N SER A 28 -20.18 -17.30 -26.80
CA SER A 28 -18.72 -17.37 -26.81
C SER A 28 -18.12 -16.19 -26.05
N GLN A 29 -16.93 -16.38 -25.46
CA GLN A 29 -16.25 -15.30 -24.72
C GLN A 29 -16.06 -14.01 -25.55
N ARG A 30 -15.92 -14.13 -26.88
CA ARG A 30 -15.81 -12.99 -27.80
C ARG A 30 -17.16 -12.26 -27.99
N LYS A 31 -18.29 -12.97 -27.90
CA LYS A 31 -19.63 -12.36 -27.89
C LYS A 31 -19.89 -11.70 -26.54
N ILE A 32 -19.55 -12.35 -25.43
CA ILE A 32 -19.65 -11.79 -24.07
C ILE A 32 -18.83 -10.50 -23.96
N ALA A 33 -17.59 -10.50 -24.45
CA ALA A 33 -16.73 -9.30 -24.47
C ALA A 33 -17.40 -8.12 -25.18
N ARG A 34 -18.04 -8.36 -26.34
CA ARG A 34 -18.79 -7.33 -27.07
C ARG A 34 -20.03 -6.85 -26.33
N MET A 35 -20.77 -7.76 -25.68
CA MET A 35 -21.98 -7.43 -24.92
C MET A 35 -21.66 -6.62 -23.66
N ALA A 36 -20.58 -6.96 -22.97
CA ALA A 36 -20.16 -6.32 -21.73
C ALA A 36 -19.22 -5.10 -21.95
N GLY A 37 -18.85 -4.79 -23.20
CA GLY A 37 -17.96 -3.67 -23.51
C GLY A 37 -16.53 -3.83 -23.01
N VAL A 38 -16.03 -5.06 -22.86
CA VAL A 38 -14.69 -5.36 -22.32
C VAL A 38 -13.83 -6.13 -23.32
N SER A 39 -12.53 -6.25 -23.04
CA SER A 39 -11.64 -7.08 -23.86
C SER A 39 -11.94 -8.58 -23.71
N ARG A 40 -11.64 -9.37 -24.75
CA ARG A 40 -11.67 -10.84 -24.65
C ARG A 40 -10.76 -11.36 -23.53
N GLY A 41 -9.59 -10.73 -23.35
CA GLY A 41 -8.64 -11.12 -22.31
C GLY A 41 -9.23 -10.98 -20.91
N SER A 42 -10.00 -9.92 -20.67
CA SER A 42 -10.73 -9.69 -19.42
C SER A 42 -11.74 -10.79 -19.13
N VAL A 43 -12.54 -11.18 -20.15
CA VAL A 43 -13.50 -12.29 -20.02
C VAL A 43 -12.78 -13.60 -19.74
N GLY A 44 -11.66 -13.87 -20.42
CA GLY A 44 -10.84 -15.06 -20.20
C GLY A 44 -10.23 -15.10 -18.79
N ALA A 45 -9.77 -13.96 -18.26
CA ALA A 45 -9.25 -13.86 -16.90
C ALA A 45 -10.33 -14.11 -15.84
N ILE A 46 -11.56 -13.65 -16.08
CA ILE A 46 -12.72 -13.93 -15.20
C ILE A 46 -13.11 -15.41 -15.29
N ALA A 47 -13.25 -15.96 -16.50
CA ALA A 47 -13.64 -17.35 -16.72
C ALA A 47 -12.63 -18.36 -16.12
N SER A 48 -11.35 -18.02 -16.12
CA SER A 48 -10.27 -18.85 -15.53
C SER A 48 -10.03 -18.60 -14.04
N GLY A 49 -10.77 -17.69 -13.41
CA GLY A 49 -10.55 -17.32 -12.00
C GLY A 49 -9.21 -16.62 -11.73
N LYS A 50 -8.43 -16.29 -12.77
CA LYS A 50 -7.13 -15.59 -12.64
C LYS A 50 -7.29 -14.13 -12.23
N ARG A 51 -8.46 -13.54 -12.44
CA ARG A 51 -8.75 -12.20 -11.93
C ARG A 51 -8.89 -12.27 -10.41
N ARG A 52 -7.98 -11.60 -9.70
CA ARG A 52 -8.18 -11.26 -8.29
C ARG A 52 -9.30 -10.25 -8.22
N ASP A 53 -10.50 -10.70 -7.87
CA ASP A 53 -11.60 -9.83 -7.48
C ASP A 53 -11.17 -9.20 -6.16
N HIS A 54 -10.40 -8.11 -6.23
CA HIS A 54 -10.14 -7.29 -5.06
C HIS A 54 -11.50 -6.74 -4.64
N GLU A 55 -12.14 -7.39 -3.66
CA GLU A 55 -13.15 -6.70 -2.85
C GLU A 55 -12.51 -5.39 -2.44
N ALA A 56 -13.24 -4.29 -2.63
CA ALA A 56 -12.81 -3.00 -2.09
C ALA A 56 -12.55 -3.26 -0.61
N ARG A 57 -11.26 -3.21 -0.20
CA ARG A 57 -10.90 -3.40 1.21
C ARG A 57 -11.82 -2.48 1.98
N GLN A 58 -12.68 -3.06 2.82
CA GLN A 58 -13.49 -2.27 3.72
C GLN A 58 -12.49 -1.45 4.54
N ARG A 59 -12.50 -0.13 4.34
CA ARG A 59 -11.65 0.77 5.10
C ARG A 59 -12.20 0.75 6.51
N ASP A 60 -11.37 0.39 7.47
CA ASP A 60 -11.69 0.58 8.87
C ASP A 60 -11.64 2.08 9.17
N PRO A 61 -12.78 2.72 9.51
CA PRO A 61 -12.83 4.15 9.81
C PRO A 61 -11.90 4.53 10.96
N GLU A 62 -11.64 3.62 11.91
CA GLU A 62 -10.75 3.85 13.05
C GLU A 62 -9.26 3.87 12.65
N MET A 63 -8.92 3.30 11.48
CA MET A 63 -7.58 3.34 10.90
C MET A 63 -7.37 4.50 9.92
N GLU A 64 -8.41 5.26 9.59
CA GLU A 64 -8.32 6.36 8.62
C GLU A 64 -7.88 7.64 9.34
N LEU A 65 -6.68 8.11 9.02
CA LEU A 65 -6.22 9.42 9.47
C LEU A 65 -6.90 10.52 8.66
N GLU A 66 -7.23 11.61 9.35
CA GLU A 66 -7.61 12.87 8.72
C GLU A 66 -6.62 13.27 7.62
N GLU A 67 -7.16 13.80 6.52
CA GLU A 67 -6.34 14.27 5.43
C GLU A 67 -5.45 15.42 5.90
N PRO A 68 -4.17 15.44 5.50
CA PRO A 68 -3.29 16.49 5.97
C PRO A 68 -3.72 17.86 5.46
N THR A 69 -3.84 18.83 6.37
CA THR A 69 -4.19 20.21 6.03
C THR A 69 -3.05 21.16 6.39
N GLY A 70 -2.79 22.14 5.52
CA GLY A 70 -1.78 23.18 5.74
C GLY A 70 -0.35 22.84 5.29
N PRO A 71 0.63 23.72 5.57
CA PRO A 71 2.02 23.55 5.15
C PRO A 71 2.75 22.46 5.97
N PRO A 72 3.86 21.91 5.45
CA PRO A 72 4.70 20.97 6.19
C PRO A 72 5.24 21.58 7.49
N ALA A 73 5.19 20.82 8.58
CA ALA A 73 5.71 21.22 9.89
C ALA A 73 6.57 20.10 10.50
N ARG A 74 7.43 20.44 11.47
CA ARG A 74 8.18 19.43 12.22
C ARG A 74 7.24 18.71 13.21
N CYS A 75 7.12 17.40 13.08
CA CYS A 75 6.34 16.57 14.00
C CYS A 75 6.99 16.55 15.40
N PRO A 76 6.21 16.80 16.48
CA PRO A 76 6.75 16.76 17.85
C PRO A 76 7.20 15.36 18.29
N GLY A 77 6.54 14.31 17.80
CA GLY A 77 6.86 12.91 18.13
C GLY A 77 8.15 12.41 17.47
N CYS A 78 8.20 12.38 16.13
CA CYS A 78 9.35 11.81 15.40
C CYS A 78 10.41 12.83 14.96
N GLY A 79 10.11 14.13 14.99
CA GLY A 79 11.00 15.21 14.55
C GLY A 79 11.10 15.42 13.03
N GLY A 80 10.43 14.61 12.22
CA GLY A 80 10.40 14.75 10.76
C GLY A 80 9.59 15.95 10.30
N VAL A 81 9.96 16.56 9.18
CA VAL A 81 9.14 17.57 8.50
C VAL A 81 8.08 16.84 7.68
N VAL A 82 6.82 16.97 8.06
CA VAL A 82 5.69 16.23 7.50
C VAL A 82 4.45 17.12 7.40
N PHE A 83 3.49 16.75 6.57
CA PHE A 83 2.15 17.27 6.69
C PHE A 83 1.46 16.62 7.89
N MET A 84 0.77 17.42 8.70
CA MET A 84 0.08 16.95 9.90
C MET A 84 -1.33 16.46 9.56
N PRO A 85 -1.82 15.37 10.18
CA PRO A 85 -1.19 14.58 11.24
C PRO A 85 -0.05 13.67 10.73
N CYS A 86 0.94 13.41 11.59
CA CYS A 86 2.13 12.62 11.21
C CYS A 86 1.79 11.14 10.96
N ARG A 87 1.64 10.77 9.69
CA ARG A 87 1.36 9.39 9.25
C ARG A 87 2.40 8.38 9.74
N LEU A 88 3.68 8.78 9.80
CA LEU A 88 4.74 7.90 10.31
C LEU A 88 4.55 7.55 11.79
N CYS A 89 4.23 8.53 12.63
CA CYS A 89 3.95 8.30 14.05
C CYS A 89 2.71 7.42 14.22
N HIS A 90 1.66 7.68 13.44
CA HIS A 90 0.44 6.88 13.48
C HIS A 90 0.70 5.41 13.09
N VAL A 91 1.37 5.14 11.98
CA VAL A 91 1.72 3.77 11.56
C VAL A 91 2.59 3.07 12.61
N ARG A 92 3.56 3.78 13.21
CA ARG A 92 4.38 3.22 14.29
C ARG A 92 3.54 2.84 15.52
N ARG A 93 2.53 3.65 15.86
CA ARG A 93 1.59 3.35 16.93
C ARG A 93 0.76 2.11 16.61
N LEU A 94 0.17 2.03 15.40
CA LEU A 94 -0.59 0.85 14.98
C LEU A 94 0.25 -0.44 14.97
N ILE A 95 1.53 -0.36 14.59
CA ILE A 95 2.45 -1.51 14.66
C ILE A 95 2.70 -1.90 16.12
N ALA A 96 2.95 -0.92 17.01
CA ALA A 96 3.19 -1.17 18.42
C ALA A 96 1.96 -1.80 19.12
N GLU A 97 0.77 -1.40 18.70
CA GLU A 97 -0.52 -1.96 19.15
C GLU A 97 -0.88 -3.29 18.47
N SER A 98 -0.02 -3.83 17.58
CA SER A 98 -0.29 -5.02 16.76
C SER A 98 -1.55 -4.94 15.89
N ARG A 99 -2.07 -3.73 15.62
CA ARG A 99 -3.22 -3.50 14.73
C ARG A 99 -2.87 -3.72 13.26
N ILE A 100 -1.60 -3.52 12.89
CA ILE A 100 -1.08 -3.80 11.55
C ILE A 100 0.24 -4.56 11.62
N ALA A 101 0.44 -5.49 10.70
CA ALA A 101 1.69 -6.24 10.60
C ALA A 101 2.82 -5.35 10.08
N ARG A 102 3.99 -5.42 10.73
CA ARG A 102 5.21 -4.82 10.19
C ARG A 102 5.67 -5.64 9.00
N GLN A 103 5.84 -5.02 7.84
CA GLN A 103 6.48 -5.69 6.72
C GLN A 103 7.96 -5.98 7.08
N PRO A 104 8.44 -7.21 6.85
CA PRO A 104 9.85 -7.50 6.99
C PRO A 104 10.64 -6.67 5.98
N ALA A 105 11.80 -6.17 6.39
CA ALA A 105 12.72 -5.52 5.46
C ALA A 105 13.15 -6.56 4.41
N ARG A 106 13.15 -6.16 3.14
CA ARG A 106 13.68 -7.02 2.10
C ARG A 106 15.21 -6.89 2.07
N PRO A 107 15.95 -7.92 1.63
CA PRO A 107 17.41 -7.85 1.54
C PRO A 107 17.92 -6.63 0.77
N GLU A 108 17.21 -6.23 -0.29
CA GLU A 108 17.52 -5.05 -1.09
C GLU A 108 17.32 -3.71 -0.36
N ASP A 109 16.53 -3.69 0.72
CA ASP A 109 16.30 -2.49 1.52
C ASP A 109 17.40 -2.27 2.58
N VAL A 110 18.27 -3.27 2.79
CA VAL A 110 19.42 -3.19 3.69
C VAL A 110 20.58 -2.51 2.97
N LEU A 111 20.92 -1.29 3.42
CA LEU A 111 22.11 -0.61 2.93
C LEU A 111 23.34 -1.49 3.23
N GLN A 112 24.03 -1.94 2.18
CA GLN A 112 25.28 -2.73 2.26
C GLN A 112 26.46 -1.84 2.68
N LEU A 113 26.29 -1.10 3.78
CA LEU A 113 27.28 -0.21 4.36
C LEU A 113 28.15 -1.00 5.34
N GLU A 114 29.33 -1.41 4.88
CA GLU A 114 30.37 -1.96 5.74
C GLU A 114 31.10 -0.82 6.46
N LEU A 115 30.68 -0.50 7.69
CA LEU A 115 31.45 0.37 8.57
C LEU A 115 32.59 -0.45 9.18
N SER A 116 33.80 -0.32 8.62
CA SER A 116 35.00 -0.97 9.13
C SER A 116 35.96 0.02 9.80
N GLY A 117 36.81 -0.50 10.69
CA GLY A 117 37.91 0.23 11.34
C GLY A 117 37.49 1.54 12.01
N GLU A 118 38.18 2.62 11.66
CA GLU A 118 38.01 3.95 12.26
C GLU A 118 36.62 4.56 11.99
N HIS A 119 35.99 4.26 10.85
CA HIS A 119 34.67 4.76 10.51
C HIS A 119 33.59 4.19 11.46
N ARG A 120 33.73 2.92 11.83
CA ARG A 120 32.86 2.27 12.82
C ARG A 120 33.03 2.90 14.19
N ALA A 121 34.27 3.05 14.66
CA ALA A 121 34.57 3.64 15.95
C ALA A 121 34.08 5.10 16.05
N ARG A 122 34.19 5.87 14.96
CA ARG A 122 33.63 7.23 14.87
C ARG A 122 32.11 7.22 14.95
N TYR A 123 31.45 6.34 14.18
CA TYR A 123 30.00 6.22 14.18
C TYR A 123 29.46 5.84 15.57
N GLU A 124 30.08 4.85 16.23
CA GLU A 124 29.69 4.40 17.56
C GLU A 124 29.83 5.52 18.61
N ARG A 125 30.92 6.30 18.57
CA ARG A 125 31.09 7.50 19.43
C ARG A 125 29.99 8.53 19.21
N VAL A 126 29.71 8.89 17.96
CA VAL A 126 28.64 9.87 17.63
C VAL A 126 27.27 9.34 18.05
N ARG A 127 27.00 8.05 17.84
CA ARG A 127 25.75 7.40 18.24
C ARG A 127 25.58 7.41 19.75
N ALA A 128 26.60 7.03 20.52
CA ALA A 128 26.58 7.04 21.98
C ALA A 128 26.31 8.46 22.51
N ARG A 129 27.02 9.46 21.97
CA ARG A 129 26.80 10.86 22.32
C ARG A 129 25.36 11.31 22.05
N ARG A 130 24.81 11.00 20.87
CA ARG A 130 23.41 11.35 20.53
C ARG A 130 22.37 10.63 21.37
N VAL A 131 22.66 9.42 21.87
CA VAL A 131 21.76 8.70 22.78
C VAL A 131 21.74 9.38 24.15
N GLN A 132 22.90 9.84 24.64
CA GLN A 132 23.03 10.56 25.90
C GLN A 132 22.46 12.00 25.82
N GLU A 133 22.71 12.70 24.71
CA GLU A 133 22.22 14.06 24.44
C GLU A 133 20.74 14.13 24.08
N ARG A 134 20.09 12.99 23.79
CA ARG A 134 18.66 12.97 23.54
C ARG A 134 17.94 13.17 24.87
N PRO A 135 17.29 14.33 25.12
CA PRO A 135 16.37 14.41 26.25
C PRO A 135 15.29 13.35 26.02
N HIS A 136 14.91 12.69 27.10
CA HIS A 136 13.81 11.71 27.15
C HIS A 136 12.55 12.37 26.54
N ARG A 137 12.34 12.20 25.24
CA ARG A 137 11.14 12.70 24.56
C ARG A 137 10.01 11.73 24.89
N GLY A 138 9.34 12.06 26.00
CA GLY A 138 8.01 11.64 26.44
C GLY A 138 7.47 10.34 25.88
N GLY A 139 7.61 9.26 26.65
CA GLY A 139 6.56 8.26 26.74
C GLY A 139 5.57 8.71 27.80
N LYS A 140 4.43 9.27 27.36
CA LYS A 140 3.14 9.23 28.04
C LYS A 140 2.07 9.13 26.96
#